data_AF-A0A381XZG4-F1
#
_entry.id   AF-A0A381XZG4-F1
#
_cell.length_a   1.000
_cell.length_b   1.000
_cell.length_c   1.000
_cell.angle_alpha   90.00
_cell.angle_beta   90.00
_cell.angle_gamma   90.00
#
_symmetry.space_group_name_H-M   'P 1'
#
loop_
_entity.id
_entity.type
_entity.pdbx_description
1 polymer ?
#
loop_
_entity_poly.entity_id
_entity_poly.type
_entity_poly.pdbx_seq_one_letter_code
_entity_poly.pdbx_strand_id
1 'polypeptide(L)' 'MIIAHNPGLTNFVNLLTDLNLWNLPTTGMIVIDFNVSSWEEIKENNGKILFKKFPKEFKKE' A
#
# COMPACT_ATOMS: atom_id res chain seq x y z
N MET A 1 7.88 -3.33 -7.81
CA MET A 1 7.87 -2.21 -6.85
C MET A 1 7.31 -0.99 -7.57
N ILE A 2 6.35 -0.29 -6.96
CA ILE A 2 5.73 0.91 -7.53
C ILE A 2 6.19 2.12 -6.70
N ILE A 3 6.62 3.19 -7.36
CA ILE A 3 6.96 4.48 -6.74
C ILE A 3 6.07 5.53 -7.40
N ALA A 4 5.30 6.26 -6.59
CA ALA A 4 4.29 7.20 -7.09
C ALA A 4 4.04 8.34 -6.10
N HIS A 5 3.27 9.34 -6.53
CA HIS A 5 2.90 10.50 -5.73
C HIS A 5 1.48 10.36 -5.15
N ASN A 6 1.24 11.03 -4.02
CA ASN A 6 -0.11 11.23 -3.49
C ASN A 6 -0.83 12.33 -4.30
N PRO A 7 -2.17 12.29 -4.40
CA PRO A 7 -3.08 11.33 -3.76
C PRO A 7 -3.21 9.99 -4.50
N GLY A 8 -2.64 9.86 -5.71
CA GLY A 8 -2.78 8.67 -6.55
C GLY A 8 -2.34 7.38 -5.86
N LEU A 9 -1.18 7.39 -5.19
CA LEU A 9 -0.69 6.23 -4.44
C LEU A 9 -1.58 5.88 -3.24
N THR A 10 -2.07 6.88 -2.49
CA THR A 10 -3.03 6.67 -1.39
C THR A 10 -4.30 6.00 -1.91
N ASN A 11 -4.88 6.52 -3.01
CA ASN A 11 -6.10 5.97 -3.60
C ASN A 11 -5.88 4.55 -4.13
N PHE A 12 -4.73 4.30 -4.75
CA PHE A 12 -4.36 2.97 -5.23
C PHE A 12 -4.28 1.93 -4.11
N VAL A 13 -3.68 2.30 -2.97
CA VAL A 13 -3.64 1.42 -1.79
C VAL A 13 -5.04 1.16 -1.23
N ASN A 14 -5.88 2.19 -1.11
CA ASN A 14 -7.26 2.03 -0.63
C ASN A 14 -8.14 1.24 -1.62
N LEU A 15 -7.86 1.30 -2.91
CA LEU A 15 -8.57 0.54 -3.94
C LEU A 15 -8.29 -0.96 -3.82
N LEU A 16 -7.03 -1.33 -3.60
CA LEU A 16 -6.59 -2.72 -3.65
C LEU A 16 -6.68 -3.45 -2.31
N THR A 17 -6.90 -2.74 -1.21
CA THR A 17 -6.84 -3.31 0.15
C THR A 17 -7.97 -2.78 1.02
N ASP A 18 -8.24 -3.44 2.14
CA ASP A 18 -9.23 -2.98 3.15
C ASP A 18 -8.77 -1.72 3.93
N LEU A 19 -7.79 -0.96 3.43
CA LEU A 19 -7.38 0.30 4.06
C LEU A 19 -8.28 1.46 3.68
N ASN A 20 -8.44 2.37 4.64
CA ASN A 20 -8.99 3.69 4.42
C ASN A 20 -7.96 4.74 4.88
N LEU A 21 -6.86 4.85 4.13
CA LEU A 21 -5.84 5.86 4.37
C LEU A 21 -6.34 7.22 3.93
N TRP A 22 -6.30 8.21 4.83
CA TRP A 22 -6.43 9.62 4.45
C TRP A 22 -5.23 10.08 3.61
N ASN A 23 -4.01 9.66 3.98
CA ASN A 23 -2.79 9.98 3.27
C ASN A 23 -1.68 8.98 3.61
N LEU A 24 -0.97 8.45 2.61
CA LEU A 24 0.27 7.71 2.82
C LEU A 24 1.42 8.68 3.13
N PRO A 25 2.16 8.59 4.25
CA PRO A 25 3.28 9.49 4.52
C PRO A 25 4.33 9.47 3.41
N THR A 26 5.00 10.61 3.16
CA THR A 26 6.17 10.66 2.27
C THR A 26 7.18 9.60 2.68
N THR A 27 7.75 8.90 1.68
CA THR A 27 8.63 7.73 1.86
C THR A 27 8.05 6.57 2.70
N GLY A 28 6.74 6.58 2.94
CA GLY A 28 6.00 5.44 3.46
C GLY A 28 5.86 4.33 2.43
N MET A 29 5.86 3.09 2.91
CA MET A 29 5.74 1.88 2.11
C MET A 29 4.64 1.00 2.67
N ILE A 30 3.86 0.40 1.77
CA ILE A 30 2.88 -0.64 2.08
C ILE A 30 3.28 -1.87 1.26
N VAL A 31 3.30 -3.04 1.90
CA VAL A 31 3.47 -4.32 1.22
C VAL A 31 2.13 -5.03 1.21
N ILE A 32 1.68 -5.35 -0.01
CA ILE A 32 0.41 -5.98 -0.29
C ILE A 32 0.70 -7.35 -0.90
N ASP A 33 0.07 -8.38 -0.35
CA ASP A 33 0.10 -9.76 -0.80
C ASP A 33 -1.23 -10.10 -1.46
N PHE A 34 -1.16 -10.67 -2.66
CA PHE A 34 -2.34 -11.05 -3.44
C PHE A 34 -2.34 -12.56 -3.59
N ASN A 35 -3.39 -13.21 -3.09
CA ASN A 35 -3.59 -14.65 -3.27
C ASN A 35 -4.23 -14.92 -4.65
N VAL A 36 -3.47 -14.69 -5.71
CA VAL A 36 -3.90 -14.80 -7.11
C VAL A 36 -2.85 -15.53 -7.96
N SER A 37 -3.28 -16.12 -9.07
CA SER A 37 -2.37 -16.89 -9.94
C SER A 37 -1.70 -16.03 -11.03
N SER A 38 -2.27 -14.85 -11.32
CA SER A 38 -1.72 -13.90 -12.30
C SER A 38 -2.03 -12.44 -11.92
N TRP A 39 -1.33 -11.49 -12.54
CA TRP A 39 -1.50 -10.05 -12.26
C TRP A 39 -2.86 -9.51 -12.70
N GLU A 40 -3.47 -10.10 -13.73
CA GLU A 40 -4.77 -9.74 -14.27
C GLU A 40 -5.92 -10.09 -13.31
N GLU A 41 -5.68 -10.99 -12.36
CA GLU A 41 -6.63 -11.35 -11.31
C GLU A 41 -6.65 -10.38 -10.12
N ILE A 42 -5.71 -9.41 -10.08
CA ILE A 42 -5.74 -8.33 -9.07
C ILE A 42 -6.96 -7.45 -9.31
N LYS A 43 -7.77 -7.28 -8.27
CA LYS A 43 -9.05 -6.57 -8.31
C LYS A 43 -9.15 -5.65 -7.11
N GLU A 44 -10.23 -4.88 -7.07
CA GLU A 44 -10.54 -4.06 -5.91
C GLU A 44 -10.68 -4.95 -4.67
N ASN A 45 -10.08 -4.49 -3.57
CA ASN A 45 -10.18 -5.08 -2.24
C ASN A 45 -9.79 -6.56 -2.10
N ASN A 46 -8.90 -7.09 -2.96
CA ASN A 46 -8.39 -8.46 -2.85
C ASN A 46 -6.91 -8.58 -2.41
N GLY A 47 -6.30 -7.46 -2.06
CA GLY A 47 -4.95 -7.37 -1.52
C GLY A 47 -4.93 -7.42 0.01
N LYS A 48 -4.18 -8.38 0.56
CA LYS A 48 -3.91 -8.48 2.00
C LYS A 48 -2.67 -7.69 2.36
N ILE A 49 -2.74 -6.88 3.39
CA ILE A 49 -1.58 -6.10 3.85
C ILE A 49 -0.67 -7.01 4.68
N LEU A 50 0.59 -7.16 4.26
CA LEU A 50 1.59 -7.86 5.07
C LEU A 50 2.17 -6.93 6.13
N PHE A 51 2.62 -5.74 5.72
CA PHE A 51 3.12 -4.74 6.64
C PHE A 51 3.11 -3.34 6.02
N LYS A 52 3.18 -2.35 6.92
CA LYS A 52 3.33 -0.93 6.60
C LYS A 52 4.63 -0.48 7.23
N LYS A 53 5.41 0.33 6.51
CA LYS A 53 6.65 0.91 7.00
C LYS A 53 6.65 2.40 6.76
N PHE A 54 6.65 3.17 7.83
CA PHE A 54 6.67 4.62 7.80
C PHE A 54 7.98 5.16 8.33
N PRO A 55 8.48 6.30 7.81
CA PRO A 55 9.78 6.83 8.19
C PRO A 55 9.97 7.05 9.70
N LYS A 56 8.88 7.35 10.42
CA LYS A 56 8.90 7.55 11.87
C LYS A 56 9.34 6.29 12.64
N GLU A 57 9.12 5.10 12.11
CA GLU A 57 9.56 3.84 12.73
C GLU A 57 11.07 3.62 12.65
N PHE A 58 11.78 4.38 11.81
CA PHE A 58 13.22 4.24 11.60
C PHE A 58 14.04 5.36 12.26
N LYS A 59 13.38 6.27 12.99
CA LYS A 59 14.11 7.24 13.81
C LYS A 59 14.76 6.50 14.98
N LYS A 60 16.09 6.60 15.08
CA LYS A 60 16.81 6.31 16.33
C LYS A 60 16.61 7.51 17.26
N GLU A 61 16.44 7.25 18.56
CA GLU A 61 16.42 8.27 19.61
C GLU A 61 17.66 9.18 19.56
#